data_AF-A0A2W4MGJ2-F1
#
_entry.id   AF-A0A2W4MGJ2-F1
#
_cell.length_a   1.000
_cell.length_b   1.000
_cell.length_c   1.000
_cell.angle_alpha   90.00
_cell.angle_beta   90.00
_cell.angle_gamma   90.00
#
_symmetry.space_group_name_H-M   'P 1'
#
loop_
_entity.id
_entity.type
_entity.pdbx_description
1 polymer ?
#
loop_
_entity_poly.entity_id
_entity_poly.type
_entity_poly.pdbx_seq_one_letter_code
_entity_poly.pdbx_strand_id
1 'polypeptide(L)'
;MGIHDQGLHCTGPPRLARRVWGRALGRGYRVRPVAPGGLVSVRGVRMQAPAAAALDALLSEARAAGLGFVASSAYRSPDTQRSTFLSHLPGSSDEAIDATLRWYSIPGTSKHHGGYAVDFRYPNGTFGEFRSTTAHAWLSEDNFARPKRHGFVPSYPDDVENQGPNPEPWEYVWVGTDLILCGAHQEVAPVFGPAAALTRDLARCPGGQTPVQVPDWLRAE
;
A
#
# COMPACT_ATOMS: atom_id res chain seq x y z
N MET A 1 24.54 -0.62 -4.25
CA MET A 1 24.58 -0.75 -2.78
C MET A 1 23.37 -1.57 -2.38
N GLY A 2 23.58 -2.83 -1.99
CA GLY A 2 22.49 -3.79 -1.80
C GLY A 2 21.62 -3.47 -0.59
N ILE A 3 20.36 -3.89 -0.64
CA ILE A 3 19.33 -3.75 0.41
C ILE A 3 19.84 -4.19 1.80
N HIS A 4 20.79 -5.12 1.86
CA HIS A 4 21.43 -5.58 3.08
C HIS A 4 22.22 -4.50 3.85
N ASP A 5 22.75 -3.47 3.17
CA ASP A 5 23.53 -2.41 3.82
C ASP A 5 22.64 -1.30 4.39
N GLN A 6 21.45 -1.12 3.81
CA GLN A 6 20.42 -0.17 4.29
C GLN A 6 19.71 -0.66 5.56
N GLY A 7 19.64 -1.98 5.78
CA GLY A 7 19.00 -2.58 6.95
C GLY A 7 19.69 -2.28 8.29
N LEU A 8 20.99 -1.98 8.29
CA LEU A 8 21.77 -1.76 9.52
C LEU A 8 21.62 -0.36 10.12
N HIS A 9 20.99 0.57 9.41
CA HIS A 9 20.83 1.97 9.87
C HIS A 9 19.45 2.29 10.44
N CYS A 10 18.68 1.29 10.87
CA CYS A 10 17.30 1.50 11.30
C CYS A 10 17.16 2.08 12.71
N THR A 11 17.94 1.62 13.70
CA THR A 11 17.65 1.91 15.12
C THR A 11 18.87 2.00 16.06
N GLY A 12 19.90 2.75 15.69
CA GLY A 12 21.05 2.95 16.57
C GLY A 12 21.97 1.72 16.59
N PRO A 13 22.38 1.16 17.75
CA PRO A 13 23.40 0.11 17.81
C PRO A 13 23.07 -1.11 16.94
N PRO A 14 24.04 -1.71 16.23
CA PRO A 14 23.79 -2.81 15.27
C PRO A 14 23.00 -4.00 15.83
N ARG A 15 23.09 -4.27 17.13
CA ARG A 15 22.34 -5.35 17.80
C ARG A 15 20.84 -5.06 17.91
N LEU A 16 20.45 -3.82 18.21
CA LEU A 16 19.04 -3.43 18.30
C LEU A 16 18.39 -3.44 16.90
N ALA A 17 19.10 -2.91 15.89
CA ALA A 17 18.65 -2.93 14.50
C ALA A 17 18.35 -4.34 14.00
N ARG A 18 19.26 -5.30 14.22
CA ARG A 18 19.05 -6.70 13.84
C ARG A 18 17.84 -7.33 14.53
N ARG A 19 17.63 -7.03 15.81
CA ARG A 19 16.48 -7.56 16.57
C ARG A 19 15.15 -7.01 16.05
N VAL A 20 15.09 -5.69 15.79
CA VAL A 20 13.92 -5.03 15.20
C VAL A 20 13.60 -5.64 13.82
N TRP A 21 14.59 -5.83 12.96
CA TRP A 21 14.40 -6.47 11.65
C TRP A 21 13.90 -7.91 11.75
N GLY A 22 14.51 -8.72 12.62
CA GLY A 22 14.09 -10.11 12.82
C GLY A 22 12.61 -10.21 13.22
N ARG A 23 12.18 -9.35 14.15
CA ARG A 23 10.78 -9.27 14.58
C ARG A 23 9.85 -8.76 13.49
N ALA A 24 10.27 -7.73 12.74
CA ALA A 24 9.50 -7.21 11.63
C ALA A 24 9.29 -8.28 10.54
N LEU A 25 10.35 -8.96 10.09
CA LEU A 25 10.23 -10.02 9.09
C LEU A 25 9.35 -11.18 9.59
N GLY A 26 9.49 -11.55 10.88
CA GLY A 26 8.62 -12.55 11.53
C GLY A 26 7.14 -12.15 11.56
N ARG A 27 6.84 -10.85 11.61
CA ARG A 27 5.47 -10.30 11.52
C ARG A 27 4.96 -10.16 10.07
N GLY A 28 5.78 -10.50 9.07
CA GLY A 28 5.37 -10.45 7.68
C GLY A 28 5.70 -9.14 6.95
N TYR A 29 6.51 -8.26 7.54
CA TYR A 29 7.07 -7.14 6.79
C TYR A 29 7.88 -7.65 5.59
N ARG A 30 7.84 -6.90 4.49
CA ARG A 30 8.58 -7.18 3.26
C ARG A 30 9.36 -5.94 2.85
N VAL A 31 10.54 -6.15 2.28
CA VAL A 31 11.28 -5.04 1.68
C VAL A 31 10.44 -4.50 0.51
N ARG A 32 10.41 -3.17 0.39
CA ARG A 32 9.68 -2.48 -0.67
C ARG A 32 10.61 -1.53 -1.39
N PRO A 33 10.48 -1.41 -2.71
CA PRO A 33 11.31 -0.47 -3.44
C PRO A 33 10.89 0.96 -3.16
N VAL A 34 11.86 1.84 -3.38
CA VAL A 34 11.67 3.29 -3.30
C VAL A 34 11.28 3.80 -4.69
N ALA A 35 10.40 4.80 -4.73
CA ALA A 35 9.96 5.44 -5.96
C ALA A 35 11.15 5.77 -6.91
N PRO A 36 11.20 5.22 -8.14
CA PRO A 36 12.38 5.32 -9.02
C PRO A 36 12.51 6.66 -9.78
N GLY A 37 11.88 7.76 -9.36
CA GLY A 37 11.93 9.00 -10.12
C GLY A 37 11.00 10.12 -9.64
N GLY A 38 10.54 10.94 -10.59
CA GLY A 38 9.78 12.17 -10.32
C GLY A 38 8.36 11.91 -9.79
N LEU A 39 8.12 12.31 -8.55
CA LEU A 39 6.79 12.36 -7.96
C LEU A 39 6.09 13.67 -8.36
N VAL A 40 4.78 13.60 -8.55
CA VAL A 40 3.95 14.79 -8.80
C VAL A 40 3.17 15.15 -7.54
N SER A 41 2.89 16.45 -7.38
CA SER A 41 2.05 16.94 -6.28
C SER A 41 0.58 16.88 -6.67
N VAL A 42 -0.24 16.35 -5.78
CA VAL A 42 -1.69 16.23 -5.95
C VAL A 42 -2.35 16.38 -4.58
N ARG A 43 -3.34 17.28 -4.47
CA ARG A 43 -4.16 17.42 -3.25
C ARG A 43 -3.35 17.53 -1.94
N GLY A 44 -2.16 18.15 -2.00
CA GLY A 44 -1.28 18.36 -0.84
C GLY A 44 -0.30 17.21 -0.54
N VAL A 45 -0.31 16.13 -1.30
CA VAL A 45 0.61 14.99 -1.15
C VAL A 45 1.42 14.74 -2.44
N ARG A 46 2.48 13.94 -2.35
CA ARG A 46 3.30 13.53 -3.51
C ARG A 46 3.13 12.06 -3.83
N MET A 47 2.89 11.75 -5.09
CA MET A 47 2.67 10.38 -5.57
C MET A 47 3.28 10.19 -6.96
N GLN A 48 3.34 8.94 -7.39
CA GLN A 48 3.61 8.59 -8.78
C GLN A 48 2.50 9.13 -9.68
N ALA A 49 2.85 9.64 -10.86
CA ALA A 49 1.90 10.31 -11.77
C ALA A 49 0.58 9.53 -12.01
N PRO A 50 0.58 8.21 -12.31
CA PRO A 50 -0.68 7.50 -12.52
C PRO A 50 -1.53 7.39 -11.24
N ALA A 51 -0.90 7.16 -10.08
CA ALA A 51 -1.59 7.11 -8.79
C ALA A 51 -2.12 8.50 -8.39
N ALA A 52 -1.39 9.56 -8.72
CA ALA A 52 -1.82 10.93 -8.48
C ALA A 52 -3.08 11.30 -9.28
N ALA A 53 -3.11 10.95 -10.57
CA ALA A 53 -4.29 11.17 -11.42
C ALA A 53 -5.51 10.40 -10.88
N ALA A 54 -5.32 9.13 -10.49
CA ALA A 54 -6.35 8.32 -9.87
C ALA A 54 -6.85 8.91 -8.54
N LEU A 55 -5.94 9.40 -7.69
CA LEU A 55 -6.30 10.05 -6.42
C LEU A 55 -7.16 11.30 -6.67
N ASP A 56 -6.78 12.13 -7.63
CA ASP A 56 -7.52 13.34 -7.96
C ASP A 56 -8.94 13.05 -8.44
N ALA A 57 -9.11 12.00 -9.26
CA ALA A 57 -10.40 11.53 -9.73
C ALA A 57 -11.27 10.99 -8.58
N LEU A 58 -10.73 10.12 -7.71
CA LEU A 58 -11.45 9.58 -6.56
C LEU A 58 -11.90 10.68 -5.59
N LEU A 59 -11.03 11.63 -5.26
CA LEU A 59 -11.38 12.75 -4.36
C LEU A 59 -12.39 13.72 -5.01
N SER A 60 -12.36 13.89 -6.32
CA SER A 60 -13.34 14.69 -7.04
C SER A 60 -14.73 14.02 -7.04
N GLU A 61 -14.78 12.70 -7.24
CA GLU A 61 -16.02 11.91 -7.13
C GLU A 61 -16.61 11.97 -5.71
N ALA A 62 -15.76 11.81 -4.69
CA ALA A 62 -16.17 11.97 -3.29
C ALA A 62 -16.75 13.36 -3.01
N ARG A 63 -16.09 14.42 -3.50
CA ARG A 63 -16.56 15.80 -3.34
C ARG A 63 -17.91 16.02 -4.03
N ALA A 64 -18.11 15.47 -5.22
CA ALA A 64 -19.39 15.54 -5.94
C ALA A 64 -20.51 14.82 -5.19
N ALA A 65 -20.18 13.77 -4.43
CA ALA A 65 -21.10 13.09 -3.51
C ALA A 65 -21.32 13.83 -2.18
N GLY A 66 -20.77 15.03 -2.01
CA GLY A 66 -20.90 15.84 -0.78
C GLY A 66 -20.03 15.36 0.39
N LEU A 67 -19.03 14.51 0.13
CA LEU A 67 -18.13 13.99 1.16
C LEU A 67 -16.85 14.83 1.26
N GLY A 68 -16.38 15.04 2.49
CA GLY A 68 -15.15 15.77 2.78
C GLY A 68 -14.12 14.88 3.47
N PHE A 69 -13.10 14.42 2.76
CA PHE A 69 -11.90 13.82 3.32
C PHE A 69 -10.69 14.22 2.49
N VAL A 70 -9.50 14.05 3.04
CA VAL A 70 -8.23 14.50 2.43
C VAL A 70 -7.21 13.38 2.40
N ALA A 71 -6.31 13.44 1.43
CA ALA A 71 -5.06 12.72 1.47
C ALA A 71 -4.15 13.38 2.52
N SER A 72 -3.78 12.63 3.55
CA SER A 72 -2.94 13.11 4.66
C SER A 72 -1.47 12.81 4.44
N SER A 73 -1.18 11.61 3.95
CA SER A 73 0.16 11.07 3.80
C SER A 73 0.18 10.21 2.54
N ALA A 74 1.26 10.29 1.76
CA ALA A 74 1.47 9.46 0.58
C ALA A 74 2.95 9.08 0.48
N TYR A 75 3.72 9.49 -0.53
CA TYR A 75 5.13 9.17 -0.58
C TYR A 75 5.87 9.55 0.71
N ARG A 76 6.64 8.59 1.26
CA ARG A 76 7.49 8.78 2.42
C ARG A 76 8.85 8.13 2.16
N SER A 77 9.92 8.92 2.29
CA SER A 77 11.28 8.41 2.13
C SER A 77 11.62 7.40 3.24
N PRO A 78 12.57 6.46 3.00
CA PRO A 78 13.11 5.62 4.06
C PRO A 78 13.64 6.41 5.27
N ASP A 79 14.31 7.55 5.07
CA ASP A 79 14.84 8.36 6.17
C ASP A 79 13.74 9.00 7.03
N THR A 80 12.68 9.51 6.38
CA THR A 80 11.50 10.00 7.10
C THR A 80 10.84 8.85 7.87
N GLN A 81 10.70 7.68 7.24
CA GLN A 81 10.12 6.49 7.90
C GLN A 81 10.95 6.04 9.10
N ARG A 82 12.28 6.10 9.02
CA ARG A 82 13.18 5.84 10.15
C ARG A 82 12.88 6.78 11.31
N SER A 83 12.77 8.08 11.03
CA SER A 83 12.46 9.09 12.05
C SER A 83 11.10 8.85 12.69
N THR A 84 10.08 8.53 11.89
CA THR A 84 8.73 8.19 12.37
C THR A 84 8.72 6.92 13.22
N PHE A 85 9.45 5.87 12.81
CA PHE A 85 9.53 4.65 13.59
C PHE A 85 10.18 4.90 14.95
N LEU A 86 11.31 5.62 14.96
CA LEU A 86 12.06 5.93 16.18
C LEU A 86 11.28 6.83 17.14
N SER A 87 10.49 7.79 16.64
CA SER A 87 9.66 8.63 17.51
C SER A 87 8.55 7.86 18.22
N HIS A 88 8.16 6.69 17.69
CA HIS A 88 7.12 5.83 18.25
C HIS A 88 7.67 4.55 18.91
N LEU A 89 8.99 4.40 19.01
CA LEU A 89 9.63 3.30 19.70
C LEU A 89 9.93 3.72 21.14
N PRO A 90 9.14 3.29 22.14
CA PRO A 90 9.28 3.79 23.51
C PRO A 90 10.49 3.21 24.24
N GLY A 91 11.13 2.17 23.69
CA GLY A 91 12.29 1.53 24.30
C GLY A 91 12.77 0.34 23.48
N SER A 92 13.74 -0.40 24.04
CA SER A 92 14.39 -1.52 23.34
C SER A 92 13.89 -2.89 23.77
N SER A 93 12.86 -2.98 24.64
CA SER A 93 12.27 -4.28 25.01
C SER A 93 11.55 -4.91 23.81
N ASP A 94 11.38 -6.22 23.85
CA ASP A 94 10.72 -6.93 22.77
C ASP A 94 9.23 -6.56 22.68
N GLU A 95 8.57 -6.30 23.82
CA GLU A 95 7.20 -5.81 23.89
C GLU A 95 7.07 -4.41 23.28
N ALA A 96 8.03 -3.52 23.55
CA ALA A 96 8.07 -2.18 22.96
C ALA A 96 8.23 -2.26 21.43
N ILE A 97 9.16 -3.10 20.96
CA ILE A 97 9.38 -3.31 19.52
C ILE A 97 8.13 -3.88 18.85
N ASP A 98 7.54 -4.94 19.43
CA ASP A 98 6.36 -5.59 18.87
C ASP A 98 5.14 -4.66 18.88
N ALA A 99 4.97 -3.83 19.92
CA ALA A 99 3.91 -2.83 19.99
C ALA A 99 4.05 -1.76 18.89
N THR A 100 5.28 -1.24 18.67
CA THR A 100 5.54 -0.27 17.60
C THR A 100 5.34 -0.89 16.22
N LEU A 101 5.79 -2.14 16.00
CA LEU A 101 5.64 -2.87 14.74
C LEU A 101 4.18 -3.23 14.39
N ARG A 102 3.21 -3.03 15.28
CA ARG A 102 1.78 -3.15 14.94
C ARG A 102 1.28 -2.02 14.05
N TRP A 103 1.92 -0.85 14.09
CA TRP A 103 1.41 0.37 13.42
C TRP A 103 2.47 1.10 12.62
N TYR A 104 3.75 0.91 12.93
CA TYR A 104 4.82 1.68 12.30
C TYR A 104 5.78 0.73 11.59
N SER A 105 5.82 0.87 10.26
CA SER A 105 6.80 0.18 9.44
C SER A 105 8.22 0.64 9.75
N ILE A 106 9.15 -0.30 9.71
CA ILE A 106 10.58 0.03 9.71
C ILE A 106 10.97 0.63 8.35
N PRO A 107 12.04 1.44 8.26
CA PRO A 107 12.47 1.97 6.98
C PRO A 107 12.86 0.84 6.03
N GLY A 108 12.46 0.98 4.75
CA GLY A 108 12.64 -0.04 3.72
C GLY A 108 11.47 -1.01 3.57
N THR A 109 10.46 -0.99 4.45
CA THR A 109 9.31 -1.92 4.36
C THR A 109 7.94 -1.24 4.23
N SER A 110 7.90 0.09 4.31
CA SER A 110 6.67 0.89 4.22
C SER A 110 6.10 0.90 2.79
N LYS A 111 4.78 0.68 2.66
CA LYS A 111 4.06 0.78 1.36
C LYS A 111 4.20 2.19 0.74
N HIS A 112 4.41 3.21 1.57
CA HIS A 112 4.61 4.59 1.15
C HIS A 112 5.91 4.85 0.37
N HIS A 113 6.91 3.96 0.45
CA HIS A 113 8.20 4.18 -0.23
C HIS A 113 8.08 4.25 -1.75
N GLY A 114 7.17 3.48 -2.34
CA GLY A 114 6.96 3.44 -3.79
C GLY A 114 6.26 4.68 -4.34
N GLY A 115 5.61 5.48 -3.49
CA GLY A 115 4.80 6.63 -3.91
C GLY A 115 3.42 6.26 -4.48
N TYR A 116 2.94 5.06 -4.17
CA TYR A 116 1.64 4.53 -4.62
C TYR A 116 0.62 4.36 -3.49
N ALA A 117 1.05 4.42 -2.22
CA ALA A 117 0.17 4.38 -1.07
C ALA A 117 -0.30 5.79 -0.67
N VAL A 118 -1.51 5.88 -0.12
CA VAL A 118 -2.12 7.10 0.41
C VAL A 118 -2.94 6.79 1.67
N ASP A 119 -2.82 7.66 2.66
CA ASP A 119 -3.61 7.64 3.90
C ASP A 119 -4.67 8.72 3.85
N PHE A 120 -5.93 8.35 4.10
CA PHE A 120 -7.04 9.30 4.20
C PHE A 120 -7.33 9.73 5.64
N ARG A 121 -7.79 10.97 5.79
CA ARG A 121 -8.37 11.44 7.06
C ARG A 121 -9.44 12.49 6.83
N TYR A 122 -10.22 12.78 7.87
CA TYR A 122 -11.01 14.00 7.91
C TYR A 122 -10.09 15.21 8.16
N PRO A 123 -10.33 16.40 7.57
CA PRO A 123 -9.43 17.56 7.70
C PRO A 123 -8.97 17.89 9.13
N ASN A 124 -9.85 17.67 10.11
CA ASN A 124 -9.60 17.95 11.53
C ASN A 124 -9.63 16.70 12.42
N GLY A 125 -9.65 15.49 11.84
CA GLY A 125 -9.70 14.22 12.56
C GLY A 125 -8.37 13.49 12.59
N THR A 126 -8.32 12.45 13.41
CA THR A 126 -7.22 11.47 13.47
C THR A 126 -7.42 10.34 12.43
N PHE A 127 -6.38 9.55 12.19
CA PHE A 127 -6.47 8.37 11.34
C PHE A 127 -7.46 7.32 11.92
N GLY A 128 -7.41 7.08 13.23
CA GLY A 128 -8.26 6.09 13.90
C GLY A 128 -9.77 6.36 13.76
N GLU A 129 -10.16 7.63 13.70
CA GLU A 129 -11.56 8.04 13.54
C GLU A 129 -12.09 7.79 12.12
N PHE A 130 -11.22 7.64 11.12
CA PHE A 130 -11.63 7.54 9.71
C PHE A 130 -12.60 6.39 9.46
N ARG A 131 -12.39 5.23 10.12
CA ARG A 131 -13.25 4.04 9.99
C ARG A 131 -14.73 4.32 10.28
N SER A 132 -15.01 5.21 11.21
CA SER A 132 -16.37 5.54 11.67
C SER A 132 -17.03 6.66 10.87
N THR A 133 -16.38 7.16 9.80
CA THR A 133 -16.90 8.27 9.00
C THR A 133 -17.82 7.81 7.87
N THR A 134 -18.70 8.70 7.42
CA THR A 134 -19.48 8.51 6.19
C THR A 134 -18.60 8.39 4.95
N ALA A 135 -17.41 9.01 4.95
CA ALA A 135 -16.43 8.87 3.89
C ALA A 135 -15.88 7.44 3.78
N HIS A 136 -15.50 6.84 4.91
CA HIS A 136 -15.08 5.43 4.92
C HIS A 136 -16.22 4.50 4.52
N ALA A 137 -17.44 4.73 5.04
CA ALA A 137 -18.62 3.98 4.62
C ALA A 137 -18.81 4.02 3.09
N TRP A 138 -18.74 5.21 2.48
CA TRP A 138 -18.84 5.40 1.04
C TRP A 138 -17.70 4.75 0.24
N LEU A 139 -16.48 4.79 0.76
CA LEU A 139 -15.32 4.13 0.13
C LEU A 139 -15.42 2.61 0.21
N SER A 140 -15.98 2.07 1.30
CA SER A 140 -16.05 0.63 1.59
C SER A 140 -17.26 -0.09 1.00
N GLU A 141 -18.30 0.66 0.61
CA GLU A 141 -19.51 0.10 0.00
C GLU A 141 -19.19 -0.76 -1.24
N ASP A 142 -20.00 -1.80 -1.42
CA ASP A 142 -19.85 -2.79 -2.49
C ASP A 142 -18.42 -3.34 -2.58
N ASN A 143 -17.88 -3.77 -1.43
CA ASN A 143 -16.52 -4.29 -1.32
C ASN A 143 -15.49 -3.34 -1.95
N PHE A 144 -15.51 -2.08 -1.54
CA PHE A 144 -14.58 -1.06 -2.02
C PHE A 144 -14.65 -0.80 -3.54
N ALA A 145 -15.82 -0.95 -4.18
CA ALA A 145 -15.97 -0.82 -5.62
C ALA A 145 -15.46 0.53 -6.17
N ARG A 146 -15.67 1.63 -5.44
CA ARG A 146 -15.25 2.98 -5.86
C ARG A 146 -13.73 3.14 -5.93
N PRO A 147 -12.96 2.96 -4.83
CA PRO A 147 -11.50 3.04 -4.92
C PRO A 147 -10.93 2.02 -5.92
N LYS A 148 -11.51 0.81 -6.02
CA LYS A 148 -11.11 -0.20 -7.01
C LYS A 148 -11.24 0.27 -8.46
N ARG A 149 -12.33 0.98 -8.80
CA ARG A 149 -12.53 1.58 -10.13
C ARG A 149 -11.48 2.64 -10.49
N HIS A 150 -10.82 3.22 -9.49
CA HIS A 150 -9.69 4.14 -9.66
C HIS A 150 -8.32 3.45 -9.52
N GLY A 151 -8.29 2.12 -9.33
CA GLY A 151 -7.05 1.35 -9.19
C GLY A 151 -6.49 1.28 -7.77
N PHE A 152 -7.26 1.70 -6.75
CA PHE A 152 -6.86 1.61 -5.35
C PHE A 152 -7.41 0.34 -4.67
N VAL A 153 -6.56 -0.29 -3.87
CA VAL A 153 -6.94 -1.36 -2.96
C VAL A 153 -6.76 -0.90 -1.51
N PRO A 154 -7.70 -1.16 -0.60
CA PRO A 154 -7.52 -0.85 0.82
C PRO A 154 -6.45 -1.74 1.45
N SER A 155 -5.93 -1.35 2.62
CA SER A 155 -5.21 -2.28 3.50
C SER A 155 -6.20 -3.34 4.02
N TYR A 156 -6.26 -4.44 3.30
CA TYR A 156 -7.21 -5.56 3.41
C TYR A 156 -7.15 -6.34 4.73
N PRO A 157 -8.16 -7.19 5.00
CA PRO A 157 -9.12 -7.01 6.08
C PRO A 157 -8.55 -7.17 7.50
N ASP A 158 -9.37 -6.80 8.49
CA ASP A 158 -9.01 -6.75 9.92
C ASP A 158 -8.44 -8.09 10.46
N ASP A 159 -8.72 -9.21 9.79
CA ASP A 159 -8.29 -10.58 10.11
C ASP A 159 -7.01 -11.03 9.37
N VAL A 160 -6.40 -10.17 8.53
CA VAL A 160 -5.15 -10.50 7.84
C VAL A 160 -3.97 -10.43 8.80
N GLU A 161 -3.40 -11.60 9.07
CA GLU A 161 -2.12 -11.77 9.76
C GLU A 161 -0.93 -11.75 8.79
N ASN A 162 0.28 -11.66 9.34
CA ASN A 162 1.54 -11.80 8.59
C ASN A 162 1.71 -10.85 7.38
N GLN A 163 1.17 -9.64 7.47
CA GLN A 163 1.32 -8.58 6.44
C GLN A 163 2.21 -7.39 6.88
N GLY A 164 2.78 -7.46 8.08
CA GLY A 164 3.50 -6.35 8.70
C GLY A 164 2.63 -5.55 9.68
N PRO A 165 2.33 -4.27 9.43
CA PRO A 165 1.43 -3.51 10.28
C PRO A 165 0.04 -4.16 10.33
N ASN A 166 -0.74 -3.83 11.35
CA ASN A 166 -2.16 -4.15 11.40
C ASN A 166 -2.89 -3.50 10.20
N PRO A 167 -4.05 -4.03 9.80
CA PRO A 167 -4.96 -3.38 8.86
C PRO A 167 -5.30 -1.93 9.27
N GLU A 168 -5.08 -1.01 8.34
CA GLU A 168 -5.29 0.42 8.53
C GLU A 168 -6.44 0.90 7.65
N PRO A 169 -7.62 1.26 8.21
CA PRO A 169 -8.82 1.60 7.43
C PRO A 169 -8.68 2.88 6.59
N TRP A 170 -7.62 3.65 6.82
CA TRP A 170 -7.29 4.85 6.07
C TRP A 170 -6.29 4.60 4.92
N GLU A 171 -5.56 3.48 4.93
CA GLU A 171 -4.45 3.23 3.99
C GLU A 171 -4.98 2.53 2.73
N TYR A 172 -4.69 3.11 1.57
CA TYR A 172 -4.99 2.56 0.25
C TYR A 172 -3.74 2.56 -0.62
N VAL A 173 -3.59 1.54 -1.46
CA VAL A 173 -2.45 1.42 -2.38
C VAL A 173 -2.95 1.35 -3.81
N TRP A 174 -2.39 2.19 -4.68
CA TRP A 174 -2.71 2.16 -6.10
C TRP A 174 -1.95 1.04 -6.80
N VAL A 175 -2.67 0.07 -7.37
CA VAL A 175 -2.12 -1.06 -8.13
C VAL A 175 -2.51 -1.02 -9.61
N GLY A 176 -3.33 -0.05 -10.01
CA GLY A 176 -3.92 0.04 -11.35
C GLY A 176 -5.21 -0.77 -11.48
N THR A 177 -6.09 -0.33 -12.38
CA THR A 177 -7.39 -0.99 -12.62
C THR A 177 -7.23 -2.36 -13.26
N ASP A 178 -6.24 -2.52 -14.14
CA ASP A 178 -6.03 -3.78 -14.87
C ASP A 178 -5.68 -4.91 -13.91
N LEU A 179 -4.85 -4.66 -12.91
CA LEU A 179 -4.51 -5.68 -11.92
C LEU A 179 -5.72 -6.08 -11.07
N ILE A 180 -6.61 -5.12 -10.75
CA ILE A 180 -7.83 -5.40 -9.97
C ILE A 180 -8.84 -6.20 -10.79
N LEU A 181 -9.01 -5.86 -12.07
CA LEU A 181 -9.98 -6.51 -12.96
C LEU A 181 -9.53 -7.90 -13.43
N CYS A 182 -8.22 -8.08 -13.65
CA CYS A 182 -7.69 -9.26 -14.33
C CYS A 182 -6.83 -10.15 -13.44
N GLY A 183 -6.46 -9.67 -12.24
CA GLY A 183 -5.48 -10.34 -11.40
C GLY A 183 -4.07 -10.29 -12.00
N ALA A 184 -3.12 -10.92 -11.30
CA ALA A 184 -1.79 -11.13 -11.84
C ALA A 184 -1.86 -12.18 -12.97
N HIS A 185 -1.11 -11.95 -14.07
CA HIS A 185 -1.03 -12.90 -15.17
C HIS A 185 -0.64 -14.29 -14.66
N GLN A 186 -1.45 -15.30 -14.99
CA GLN A 186 -1.13 -16.71 -14.78
C GLN A 186 -0.91 -17.33 -16.15
N GLU A 187 0.19 -18.05 -16.34
CA GLU A 187 0.35 -18.87 -17.55
C GLU A 187 -0.68 -20.01 -17.49
N VAL A 188 -1.69 -19.94 -18.37
CA VAL A 188 -2.67 -21.03 -18.52
C VAL A 188 -2.23 -21.87 -19.70
N ALA A 189 -1.98 -23.16 -19.46
CA ALA A 189 -1.64 -24.11 -20.51
C ALA A 189 -2.76 -24.15 -21.58
N PRO A 190 -2.44 -24.41 -22.87
CA PRO A 190 -3.45 -24.51 -23.92
C PRO A 190 -4.50 -25.57 -23.59
N VAL A 191 -5.78 -25.19 -23.56
CA VAL A 191 -6.90 -26.12 -23.30
C VAL A 191 -7.70 -26.32 -24.58
N PHE A 192 -7.99 -27.57 -24.93
CA PHE A 192 -8.76 -27.93 -26.13
C PHE A 192 -10.22 -28.27 -25.82
N GLY A 193 -11.08 -28.23 -26.83
CA GLY A 193 -12.51 -28.53 -26.68
C GLY A 193 -13.33 -27.37 -26.10
N PRO A 194 -14.50 -27.64 -25.47
CA PRO A 194 -15.40 -26.59 -24.95
C PRO A 194 -14.75 -25.62 -23.95
N ALA A 195 -13.69 -26.05 -23.26
CA ALA A 195 -12.91 -25.23 -22.34
C ALA A 195 -12.05 -24.14 -23.01
N ALA A 196 -11.85 -24.19 -24.34
CA ALA A 196 -11.16 -23.13 -25.08
C ALA A 196 -11.89 -21.77 -25.02
N ALA A 197 -13.18 -21.75 -24.63
CA ALA A 197 -13.92 -20.53 -24.34
C ALA A 197 -13.33 -19.78 -23.13
N LEU A 198 -12.88 -20.48 -22.09
CA LEU A 198 -12.25 -19.89 -20.90
C LEU A 198 -10.94 -19.19 -21.23
N THR A 199 -10.10 -19.80 -22.06
CA THR A 199 -8.86 -19.18 -22.56
C THR A 199 -9.16 -17.94 -23.39
N ARG A 200 -10.27 -17.92 -24.13
CA ARG A 200 -10.72 -16.76 -24.93
C ARG A 200 -11.23 -15.62 -24.05
N ASP A 201 -11.88 -15.92 -22.95
CA ASP A 201 -12.35 -14.92 -21.99
C ASP A 201 -11.21 -14.37 -21.12
N LEU A 202 -10.24 -15.21 -20.73
CA LEU A 202 -8.97 -14.74 -20.14
C LEU A 202 -8.15 -13.91 -21.13
N ALA A 203 -8.19 -14.23 -22.43
CA ALA A 203 -7.55 -13.45 -23.49
C ALA A 203 -8.21 -12.07 -23.73
N ARG A 204 -9.46 -11.86 -23.27
CA ARG A 204 -10.20 -10.58 -23.35
C ARG A 204 -9.92 -9.64 -22.19
N CYS A 205 -9.25 -10.13 -21.14
CA CYS A 205 -8.62 -9.24 -20.18
C CYS A 205 -7.63 -8.32 -20.94
N PRO A 206 -7.50 -7.03 -20.60
CA PRO A 206 -6.37 -6.21 -21.06
C PRO A 206 -4.99 -6.87 -20.89
N GLY A 207 -4.91 -7.84 -19.95
CA GLY A 207 -3.79 -8.74 -19.66
C GLY A 207 -3.66 -10.03 -20.51
N GLY A 208 -4.62 -10.32 -21.38
CA GLY A 208 -4.79 -11.60 -22.06
C GLY A 208 -4.11 -11.70 -23.44
N GLN A 209 -3.72 -10.56 -24.01
CA GLN A 209 -2.85 -10.47 -25.20
C GLN A 209 -1.51 -9.77 -24.91
N THR A 210 -1.40 -9.07 -23.77
CA THR A 210 -0.17 -8.41 -23.30
C THR A 210 -0.13 -8.59 -21.78
N PRO A 211 0.98 -9.04 -21.16
CA PRO A 211 1.02 -9.26 -19.72
C PRO A 211 0.59 -8.01 -18.95
N VAL A 212 -0.35 -8.15 -18.00
CA VAL A 212 -0.66 -7.07 -17.04
C VAL A 212 0.65 -6.63 -16.43
N GLN A 213 1.01 -5.36 -16.62
CA GLN A 213 2.20 -4.82 -15.99
C GLN A 213 1.94 -4.75 -14.50
N VAL A 214 2.43 -5.74 -13.76
CA VAL A 214 2.53 -5.65 -12.31
C VAL A 214 3.47 -4.49 -12.01
N PRO A 215 3.01 -3.43 -11.32
CA PRO A 215 3.90 -2.33 -10.98
C PRO A 215 5.15 -2.87 -10.27
N ASP A 216 6.34 -2.40 -10.65
CA ASP A 216 7.60 -2.95 -10.14
C ASP A 216 7.67 -2.94 -8.60
N TRP A 217 6.96 -2.00 -7.97
CA TRP A 217 6.88 -1.90 -6.52
C TRP A 217 6.05 -2.98 -5.81
N LEU A 218 5.19 -3.68 -6.55
CA LEU A 218 4.38 -4.78 -6.04
C LEU A 218 5.09 -6.13 -6.17
N ARG A 219 6.15 -6.22 -6.98
CA ARG A 219 6.99 -7.41 -7.07
C ARG A 219 7.87 -7.47 -5.81
N ALA A 220 7.58 -8.40 -4.91
CA ALA A 220 8.45 -8.68 -3.77
C ALA A 220 9.65 -9.52 -4.24
N GLU A 221 10.87 -9.13 -3.84
CA GLU A 221 12.06 -10.00 -3.89
C GLU A 221 12.12 -10.89 -2.65
#